data_AF-A0A942JI87-F1
#
_entry.id   AF-A0A942JI87-F1
#
_cell.length_a   1.000
_cell.length_b   1.000
_cell.length_c   1.000
_cell.angle_alpha   90.00
_cell.angle_beta   90.00
_cell.angle_gamma   90.00
#
_symmetry.space_group_name_H-M   'P 1'
#
loop_
_entity.id
_entity.type
_entity.pdbx_description
1 polymer ?
#
loop_
_entity_poly.entity_id
_entity_poly.type
_entity_poly.pdbx_seq_one_letter_code
_entity_poly.pdbx_strand_id
1 'polypeptide(L)'
;MTTAPPILENQLQHERMTRAQAALLSGEMQVMVLTDCTWMVASKGSRYTVSLDSDSWACTCPDFAGRCQRFGLRCKHIEAVRFTNTARIAESGLESQYTQPQFSTNHTEEHMTQSMPTPNPPTLDPSSEQILWRLRQPLDMARVKRRQAPGQGTVPYLEGYDVIETANDLFLFRWSFDLLSEPHIMRWDKVITFYDQRVKKKTPVLGEDGKPTTEIAGVAYITGRITVELDGKAYSHADAGRCIFTGDTPEALDMAIAGAVTDCLKRCFRQLGEQFGNSLYDKEVAKTAGLENGASNGHGSNGNGQSEKSTGQTTPPNPPVPPNPPASQAQALQYRDGVTVDTSNAAEVEAFNAFKSAHQELAPASREVLRAWVASRNGKK
;
A
#
# COMPACT_ATOMS: atom_id res chain seq x y z
N MET A 1 22.41 -33.34 2.82
CA MET A 1 22.13 -31.98 3.32
C MET A 1 21.06 -31.39 2.43
N THR A 2 19.83 -31.28 2.92
CA THR A 2 18.70 -30.73 2.19
C THR A 2 18.54 -29.26 2.60
N THR A 3 19.08 -28.34 1.81
CA THR A 3 18.72 -26.93 1.90
C THR A 3 17.28 -26.77 1.45
N ALA A 4 16.49 -25.99 2.18
CA ALA A 4 15.11 -25.71 1.81
C ALA A 4 15.10 -24.80 0.57
N PRO A 5 14.06 -24.85 -0.28
CA PRO A 5 13.97 -23.91 -1.40
C PRO A 5 13.95 -22.46 -0.89
N PRO A 6 14.54 -21.49 -1.61
CA PRO A 6 14.71 -20.11 -1.16
C PRO A 6 13.40 -19.39 -0.79
N ILE A 7 12.26 -19.85 -1.32
CA ILE A 7 10.93 -19.36 -0.97
C ILE A 7 10.55 -19.76 0.47
N LEU A 8 10.84 -21.00 0.86
CA LEU A 8 10.54 -21.52 2.19
C LEU A 8 11.44 -20.88 3.26
N GLU A 9 12.72 -20.66 2.96
CA GLU A 9 13.63 -19.95 3.88
C GLU A 9 13.20 -18.51 4.13
N ASN A 10 12.75 -17.80 3.08
CA ASN A 10 12.21 -16.45 3.23
C ASN A 10 10.92 -16.41 4.05
N GLN A 11 9.99 -17.36 3.84
CA GLN A 11 8.78 -17.49 4.66
C GLN A 11 9.12 -17.75 6.13
N LEU A 12 10.03 -18.70 6.38
CA LEU A 12 10.49 -19.04 7.72
C LEU A 12 11.20 -17.87 8.41
N GLN A 13 11.95 -17.05 7.67
CA GLN A 13 12.56 -15.84 8.21
C GLN A 13 11.51 -14.77 8.52
N HIS A 14 10.52 -14.60 7.66
CA HIS A 14 9.42 -13.66 7.86
C HIS A 14 8.62 -13.99 9.12
N GLU A 15 8.24 -15.26 9.34
CA GLU A 15 7.54 -15.68 10.57
C GLU A 15 8.33 -15.42 11.87
N ARG A 16 9.67 -15.48 11.81
CA ARG A 16 10.54 -15.16 12.95
C ARG A 16 10.57 -13.67 13.24
N MET A 17 10.59 -12.86 12.18
CA MET A 17 10.52 -11.40 12.24
C MET A 17 9.18 -10.94 12.81
N THR A 18 8.05 -11.44 12.31
CA THR A 18 6.71 -11.09 12.83
C THR A 18 6.57 -11.44 14.31
N ARG A 19 7.09 -12.59 14.74
CA ARG A 19 7.10 -12.98 16.15
C ARG A 19 7.98 -12.09 17.03
N ALA A 20 9.11 -11.61 16.50
CA ALA A 20 9.97 -10.67 17.20
C ALA A 20 9.27 -9.32 17.40
N GLN A 21 8.66 -8.78 16.35
CA GLN A 21 7.92 -7.52 16.38
C GLN A 21 6.73 -7.58 17.34
N ALA A 22 5.91 -8.63 17.26
CA ALA A 22 4.77 -8.82 18.16
C ALA A 22 5.20 -8.94 19.63
N ALA A 23 6.32 -9.61 19.91
CA ALA A 23 6.84 -9.77 21.26
C ALA A 23 7.43 -8.46 21.82
N LEU A 24 8.02 -7.61 20.98
CA LEU A 24 8.47 -6.27 21.38
C LEU A 24 7.29 -5.36 21.69
N LEU A 25 6.28 -5.31 20.82
CA LEU A 25 5.09 -4.46 20.98
C LEU A 25 4.25 -4.83 22.22
N SER A 26 4.18 -6.12 22.54
CA SER A 26 3.47 -6.62 23.73
C SER A 26 4.29 -6.51 25.03
N GLY A 27 5.56 -6.08 24.96
CA GLY A 27 6.46 -6.04 26.11
C GLY A 27 6.91 -7.42 26.62
N GLU A 28 6.54 -8.51 25.95
CA GLU A 28 6.99 -9.88 26.27
C GLU A 28 8.48 -10.09 25.96
N MET A 29 9.08 -9.19 25.21
CA MET A 29 10.50 -9.17 24.87
C MET A 29 11.09 -7.78 25.10
N GLN A 30 12.25 -7.73 25.75
CA GLN A 30 13.00 -6.50 25.99
C GLN A 30 14.45 -6.70 25.58
N VAL A 31 15.02 -5.69 24.93
CA VAL A 31 16.41 -5.71 24.45
C VAL A 31 17.21 -4.70 25.25
N MET A 32 18.30 -5.15 25.84
CA MET A 32 19.26 -4.32 26.56
C MET A 32 20.61 -4.39 25.84
N VAL A 33 21.24 -3.23 25.64
CA VAL A 33 22.59 -3.16 25.05
C VAL A 33 23.60 -3.46 26.16
N LEU A 34 24.51 -4.41 25.91
CA LEU A 34 25.64 -4.69 26.82
C LEU A 34 26.91 -4.01 26.32
N THR A 35 27.15 -4.07 25.01
CA THR A 35 28.27 -3.42 24.30
C THR A 35 27.79 -3.04 22.89
N ASP A 36 28.62 -2.36 22.10
CA ASP A 36 28.27 -1.95 20.73
C ASP A 36 27.92 -3.13 19.79
N CYS A 37 28.40 -4.33 20.10
CA CYS A 37 28.19 -5.54 19.31
C CYS A 37 27.55 -6.69 20.08
N THR A 38 27.07 -6.45 21.32
CA THR A 38 26.46 -7.47 22.18
C THR A 38 25.25 -6.95 22.92
N TRP A 39 24.16 -7.72 22.88
CA TRP A 39 22.88 -7.40 23.50
C TRP A 39 22.37 -8.55 24.36
N MET A 40 21.61 -8.20 25.40
CA MET A 40 20.83 -9.15 26.18
C MET A 40 19.35 -9.00 25.80
N VAL A 41 18.73 -10.10 25.41
CA VAL A 41 17.30 -10.17 25.09
C VAL A 41 16.59 -10.96 26.17
N ALA A 42 15.76 -10.27 26.96
CA ALA A 42 14.88 -10.89 27.94
C ALA A 42 13.56 -11.27 27.25
N SER A 43 13.13 -12.53 27.34
CA SER A 43 11.85 -12.98 26.80
C SER A 43 11.22 -14.04 27.71
N LYS A 44 9.98 -13.79 28.16
CA LYS A 44 9.18 -14.71 29.00
C LYS A 44 9.97 -15.34 30.16
N GLY A 45 10.75 -14.53 30.87
CA GLY A 45 11.57 -14.96 32.03
C GLY A 45 12.92 -15.61 31.71
N SER A 46 13.25 -15.82 30.43
CA SER A 46 14.57 -16.27 29.99
C SER A 46 15.40 -15.10 29.47
N ARG A 47 16.74 -15.21 29.55
CA ARG A 47 17.68 -14.21 29.02
C ARG A 47 18.60 -14.87 28.01
N TYR A 48 18.73 -14.26 26.85
CA TYR A 48 19.59 -14.72 25.77
C TYR A 48 20.58 -13.63 25.40
N THR A 49 21.81 -14.02 25.10
CA THR A 49 22.84 -13.11 24.60
C THR A 49 22.82 -13.18 23.08
N VAL A 50 22.82 -12.02 22.44
CA VAL A 50 22.95 -11.84 20.99
C VAL A 50 24.23 -11.08 20.74
N SER A 51 25.03 -11.50 19.77
CA SER A 51 26.25 -10.80 19.36
C SER A 51 26.36 -10.73 17.84
N LEU A 52 27.08 -9.72 17.36
CA LEU A 52 27.41 -9.53 15.96
C LEU A 52 28.93 -9.43 15.83
N ASP A 53 29.56 -10.37 15.14
CA ASP A 53 31.00 -10.35 14.87
C ASP A 53 31.21 -10.27 13.36
N SER A 54 31.79 -9.16 12.86
CA SER A 54 32.20 -8.98 11.46
C SER A 54 31.18 -9.46 10.40
N ASP A 55 29.88 -9.20 10.63
CA ASP A 55 28.68 -9.61 9.88
C ASP A 55 28.04 -10.97 10.21
N SER A 56 28.60 -11.72 11.15
CA SER A 56 28.04 -12.98 11.63
C SER A 56 27.23 -12.80 12.92
N TRP A 57 25.90 -12.96 12.82
CA TRP A 57 25.02 -12.98 13.98
C TRP A 57 25.15 -14.27 14.77
N ALA A 58 25.20 -14.16 16.10
CA ALA A 58 25.10 -15.28 17.01
C ALA A 58 24.05 -15.01 18.11
N CYS A 59 23.38 -16.07 18.56
CA CYS A 59 22.44 -15.99 19.68
C CYS A 59 22.50 -17.25 20.54
N THR A 60 22.44 -17.11 21.87
CA THR A 60 22.45 -18.25 22.79
C THR A 60 21.10 -18.97 22.93
N CYS A 61 20.10 -18.63 22.13
CA CYS A 61 18.79 -19.28 22.24
C CYS A 61 18.75 -20.67 21.58
N PRO A 62 17.94 -21.61 22.09
CA PRO A 62 17.83 -22.95 21.54
C PRO A 62 17.42 -23.00 20.06
N ASP A 63 16.58 -22.06 19.62
CA ASP A 63 16.17 -21.96 18.21
C ASP A 63 17.35 -21.63 17.30
N PHE A 64 18.26 -20.77 17.76
CA PHE A 64 19.45 -20.40 16.99
C PHE A 64 20.45 -21.55 16.93
N ALA A 65 20.83 -22.11 18.08
CA ALA A 65 21.77 -23.21 18.16
C ALA A 65 21.27 -24.49 17.45
N GLY A 66 19.97 -24.78 17.53
CA GLY A 66 19.40 -26.01 16.98
C GLY A 66 18.99 -25.93 15.50
N ARG A 67 18.52 -24.76 15.05
CA ARG A 67 17.95 -24.61 13.70
C ARG A 67 18.58 -23.45 12.93
N CYS A 68 18.59 -22.25 13.50
CA CYS A 68 18.89 -21.07 12.68
C CYS A 68 20.34 -21.04 12.18
N GLN A 69 21.30 -21.47 13.00
CA GLN A 69 22.71 -21.51 12.62
C GLN A 69 22.97 -22.44 11.42
N ARG A 70 22.30 -23.59 11.34
CA ARG A 70 22.48 -24.57 10.25
C ARG A 70 21.88 -24.08 8.92
N PHE A 71 20.83 -23.27 8.99
CA PHE A 71 20.07 -22.82 7.81
C PHE A 71 20.31 -21.33 7.48
N GLY A 72 21.30 -20.67 8.10
CA GLY A 72 21.56 -19.25 7.88
C GLY A 72 20.40 -18.32 8.24
N LEU A 73 19.48 -18.78 9.10
CA LEU A 73 18.34 -17.99 9.55
C LEU A 73 18.74 -17.13 10.75
N ARG A 74 17.97 -16.07 11.01
CA ARG A 74 18.08 -15.29 12.25
C ARG A 74 16.91 -15.62 13.15
N CYS A 75 17.18 -15.89 14.42
CA CYS A 75 16.14 -16.16 15.40
C CYS A 75 15.36 -14.88 15.76
N LYS A 76 14.23 -15.03 16.45
CA LYS A 76 13.41 -13.89 16.89
C LYS A 76 14.18 -12.89 17.78
N HIS A 77 15.19 -13.33 18.53
CA HIS A 77 15.97 -12.45 19.40
C HIS A 77 16.94 -11.59 18.61
N ILE A 78 17.53 -12.14 17.54
CA ILE A 78 18.35 -11.36 16.60
C ILE A 78 17.49 -10.32 15.90
N GLU A 79 16.31 -10.70 15.40
CA GLU A 79 15.40 -9.72 14.77
C GLU A 79 14.92 -8.66 15.77
N ALA A 80 14.69 -9.01 17.03
CA ALA A 80 14.36 -8.04 18.07
C ALA A 80 15.48 -7.03 18.30
N VAL A 81 16.73 -7.48 18.36
CA VAL A 81 17.90 -6.58 18.43
C VAL A 81 17.94 -5.65 17.22
N ARG A 82 17.70 -6.16 16.01
CA ARG A 82 17.69 -5.34 14.78
C ARG A 82 16.60 -4.28 14.82
N PHE A 83 15.39 -4.62 15.28
CA PHE A 83 14.31 -3.65 15.48
C PHE A 83 14.68 -2.57 16.49
N THR A 84 15.18 -2.96 17.68
CA THR A 84 15.55 -2.00 18.73
C THR A 84 16.73 -1.14 18.32
N ASN A 85 17.74 -1.69 17.65
CA ASN A 85 18.88 -0.90 17.19
C ASN A 85 18.45 0.13 16.14
N THR A 86 17.56 -0.26 15.22
CA THR A 86 16.97 0.67 14.24
C THR A 86 16.15 1.77 14.92
N ALA A 87 15.35 1.42 15.94
CA ALA A 87 14.56 2.40 16.70
C ALA A 87 15.45 3.34 17.52
N ARG A 88 16.53 2.85 18.14
CA ARG A 88 17.49 3.70 18.87
C ARG A 88 18.23 4.66 17.96
N ILE A 89 18.58 4.24 16.75
CA ILE A 89 19.14 5.12 15.71
C ILE A 89 18.12 6.21 15.31
N ALA A 90 16.83 5.88 15.28
CA ALA A 90 15.76 6.85 15.01
C ALA A 90 15.47 7.79 16.20
N GLU A 91 15.58 7.31 17.44
CA GLU A 91 15.30 8.07 18.67
C GLU A 91 16.47 8.97 19.12
N SER A 92 17.72 8.62 18.80
CA SER A 92 18.92 9.41 19.15
C SER A 92 19.18 10.61 18.21
N GLY A 93 18.15 11.16 17.57
CA GLY A 93 18.28 12.23 16.59
C GLY A 93 19.09 13.42 17.12
N LEU A 94 20.15 13.81 16.40
CA LEU A 94 20.73 15.14 16.53
C LEU A 94 19.63 16.16 16.18
N GLU A 95 19.15 16.90 17.18
CA GLU A 95 18.26 18.05 16.98
C GLU A 95 18.94 19.09 16.07
N SER A 96 18.25 19.55 15.02
CA SER A 96 18.52 20.88 14.48
C SER A 96 17.21 21.62 14.29
N GLN A 97 17.07 22.65 15.13
CA GLN A 97 16.03 23.66 15.10
C GLN A 97 15.93 24.29 13.71
N TYR A 98 14.80 24.10 13.04
CA TYR A 98 14.36 24.99 11.98
C TYR A 98 13.09 25.68 12.44
N THR A 99 13.28 26.86 13.03
CA THR A 99 12.25 27.89 13.12
C THR A 99 11.87 28.27 11.70
N GLN A 100 10.62 28.00 11.31
CA GLN A 100 10.02 28.48 10.06
C GLN A 100 9.99 30.02 10.04
N PRO A 101 10.42 30.66 8.94
CA PRO A 101 9.90 31.96 8.56
C PRO A 101 8.95 31.82 7.37
N GLN A 102 7.87 32.59 7.42
CA GLN A 102 6.83 32.68 6.40
C GLN A 102 7.40 33.16 5.05
N PHE A 103 6.97 32.51 3.97
CA PHE A 103 7.23 32.97 2.60
C PHE A 103 6.20 34.04 2.19
N SER A 104 6.71 35.19 1.76
CA SER A 104 6.07 36.10 0.82
C SER A 104 6.88 36.12 -0.49
N THR A 105 6.15 36.15 -1.60
CA THR A 105 6.56 35.98 -2.99
C THR A 105 7.52 37.05 -3.53
N ASN A 106 8.52 36.66 -4.34
CA ASN A 106 8.67 37.04 -5.76
C ASN A 106 10.03 36.59 -6.34
N HIS A 107 9.98 36.11 -7.59
CA HIS A 107 11.09 35.60 -8.42
C HIS A 107 12.22 36.61 -8.69
N THR A 108 13.46 36.13 -8.89
CA THR A 108 14.38 36.38 -10.05
C THR A 108 15.67 35.52 -9.88
N GLU A 109 16.16 34.92 -10.98
CA GLU A 109 17.34 34.03 -11.10
C GLU A 109 18.72 34.75 -11.19
N GLU A 110 19.78 33.92 -11.17
CA GLU A 110 21.24 34.12 -11.41
C GLU A 110 22.11 34.38 -10.15
N HIS A 111 23.34 33.86 -9.97
CA HIS A 111 24.36 33.27 -10.85
C HIS A 111 25.32 32.38 -10.01
N MET A 112 25.90 31.31 -10.59
CA MET A 112 26.93 30.47 -9.92
C MET A 112 28.28 31.20 -9.87
N THR A 113 28.98 31.17 -8.72
CA THR A 113 30.45 31.12 -8.63
C THR A 113 30.95 30.86 -7.19
N GLN A 114 32.04 30.08 -7.11
CA GLN A 114 32.99 29.86 -6.00
C GLN A 114 32.74 28.71 -5.01
N SER A 115 33.86 28.09 -4.65
CA SER A 115 34.03 26.71 -4.18
C SER A 115 34.88 26.61 -2.91
N MET A 116 34.65 25.51 -2.18
CA MET A 116 35.46 24.82 -1.14
C MET A 116 35.28 25.28 0.33
N PRO A 117 35.50 24.43 1.37
CA PRO A 117 35.72 22.97 1.42
C PRO A 117 34.76 22.19 2.36
N THR A 118 34.62 20.89 2.11
CA THR A 118 33.93 19.90 2.96
C THR A 118 34.60 19.68 4.33
N PRO A 119 33.79 19.34 5.35
CA PRO A 119 34.05 18.16 6.17
C PRO A 119 32.90 17.17 5.95
N ASN A 120 33.20 16.03 5.33
CA ASN A 120 32.24 14.94 5.20
C ASN A 120 31.81 14.48 6.61
N PRO A 121 30.51 14.48 6.95
CA PRO A 121 30.04 13.67 8.06
C PRO A 121 30.07 12.20 7.62
N PRO A 122 30.36 11.24 8.50
CA PRO A 122 30.24 9.83 8.19
C PRO A 122 28.75 9.52 7.98
N THR A 123 28.32 9.50 6.72
CA THR A 123 27.08 8.83 6.33
C THR A 123 27.26 7.36 6.66
N LEU A 124 26.60 6.90 7.73
CA LEU A 124 26.35 5.47 7.91
C LEU A 124 25.43 5.05 6.77
N ASP A 125 26.03 4.68 5.65
CA ASP A 125 25.34 3.99 4.56
C ASP A 125 24.60 2.80 5.19
N PRO A 126 23.27 2.71 5.04
CA PRO A 126 22.56 1.53 5.50
C PRO A 126 23.17 0.33 4.78
N SER A 127 23.55 -0.69 5.55
CA SER A 127 24.13 -1.89 4.95
C SER A 127 23.15 -2.45 3.91
N SER A 128 23.65 -3.06 2.84
CA SER A 128 22.77 -3.65 1.84
C SER A 128 21.81 -4.68 2.44
N GLU A 129 22.17 -5.33 3.55
CA GLU A 129 21.24 -6.17 4.31
C GLU A 129 20.04 -5.40 4.88
N GLN A 130 20.23 -4.16 5.35
CA GLN A 130 19.16 -3.30 5.82
C GLN A 130 18.24 -2.89 4.67
N ILE A 131 18.80 -2.51 3.52
CA ILE A 131 18.01 -2.15 2.33
C ILE A 131 17.20 -3.36 1.85
N LEU A 132 17.83 -4.52 1.70
CA LEU A 132 17.17 -5.77 1.32
C LEU A 132 16.09 -6.18 2.32
N TRP A 133 16.30 -5.91 3.61
CA TRP A 133 15.29 -6.15 4.63
C TRP A 133 14.09 -5.21 4.48
N ARG A 134 14.31 -3.91 4.24
CA ARG A 134 13.23 -2.93 4.00
C ARG A 134 12.43 -3.26 2.74
N LEU A 135 13.10 -3.63 1.64
CA LEU A 135 12.45 -4.03 0.38
C LEU A 135 11.51 -5.24 0.52
N ARG A 136 11.78 -6.12 1.50
CA ARG A 136 10.95 -7.30 1.81
C ARG A 136 9.79 -7.00 2.75
N GLN A 137 9.72 -5.81 3.34
CA GLN A 137 8.61 -5.48 4.23
C GLN A 137 7.30 -5.42 3.44
N PRO A 138 6.16 -5.78 4.05
CA PRO A 138 4.86 -5.59 3.43
C PRO A 138 4.65 -4.13 3.01
N LEU A 139 3.92 -3.94 1.91
CA LEU A 139 3.51 -2.61 1.51
C LEU A 139 2.54 -2.03 2.53
N ASP A 140 2.80 -0.79 2.97
CA ASP A 140 1.86 -0.05 3.78
C ASP A 140 0.63 0.35 2.94
N MET A 141 -0.54 -0.17 3.31
CA MET A 141 -1.79 0.07 2.59
C MET A 141 -2.26 1.52 2.67
N ALA A 142 -1.74 2.34 3.60
CA ALA A 142 -2.00 3.78 3.64
C ALA A 142 -1.42 4.53 2.43
N ARG A 143 -0.33 4.01 1.84
CA ARG A 143 0.31 4.54 0.63
C ARG A 143 -0.49 4.22 -0.64
N VAL A 144 -1.40 3.25 -0.57
CA VAL A 144 -2.15 2.77 -1.73
C VAL A 144 -3.34 3.68 -2.02
N LYS A 145 -3.40 4.19 -3.25
CA LYS A 145 -4.55 4.92 -3.80
C LYS A 145 -5.36 4.02 -4.72
N ARG A 146 -6.61 4.38 -5.01
CA ARG A 146 -7.45 3.67 -5.98
C ARG A 146 -7.96 4.62 -7.05
N ARG A 147 -7.94 4.18 -8.31
CA ARG A 147 -8.49 4.93 -9.46
C ARG A 147 -9.56 4.10 -10.15
N GLN A 148 -10.48 4.77 -10.84
CA GLN A 148 -11.48 4.09 -11.66
C GLN A 148 -10.79 3.30 -12.79
N ALA A 149 -11.16 2.03 -12.95
CA ALA A 149 -10.71 1.21 -14.06
C ALA A 149 -11.67 1.34 -15.25
N PRO A 150 -11.21 1.10 -16.50
CA PRO A 150 -12.09 0.96 -17.65
C PRO A 150 -13.13 -0.15 -17.39
N GLY A 151 -14.40 0.22 -17.18
CA GLY A 151 -15.47 -0.70 -16.81
C GLY A 151 -16.07 -0.38 -15.43
N GLN A 152 -16.48 -1.43 -14.72
CA GLN A 152 -16.98 -1.34 -13.34
C GLN A 152 -15.87 -1.72 -12.36
N GLY A 153 -15.54 -0.83 -11.44
CA GLY A 153 -14.58 -1.06 -10.37
C GLY A 153 -13.39 -0.10 -10.38
N THR A 154 -12.54 -0.25 -9.37
CA THR A 154 -11.36 0.57 -9.15
C THR A 154 -10.12 -0.31 -9.00
N VAL A 155 -8.96 0.22 -9.37
CA VAL A 155 -7.67 -0.46 -9.32
C VAL A 155 -6.73 0.27 -8.36
N PRO A 156 -6.03 -0.45 -7.47
CA PRO A 156 -5.05 0.15 -6.58
C PRO A 156 -3.78 0.54 -7.33
N TYR A 157 -3.11 1.58 -6.86
CA TYR A 157 -1.84 2.05 -7.41
C TYR A 157 -1.06 2.86 -6.35
N LEU A 158 0.26 2.98 -6.56
CA LEU A 158 1.11 3.96 -5.88
C LEU A 158 1.28 5.21 -6.74
N GLU A 159 1.31 6.37 -6.10
CA GLU A 159 1.55 7.66 -6.76
C GLU A 159 3.01 7.79 -7.19
N GLY A 160 3.27 8.60 -8.23
CA GLY A 160 4.63 8.74 -8.78
C GLY A 160 5.61 9.30 -7.75
N TYR A 161 5.22 10.34 -7.03
CA TYR A 161 6.06 10.96 -6.01
C TYR A 161 6.36 10.00 -4.85
N ASP A 162 5.39 9.18 -4.41
CA ASP A 162 5.58 8.20 -3.34
C ASP A 162 6.64 7.14 -3.71
N VAL A 163 6.63 6.68 -4.96
CA VAL A 163 7.65 5.77 -5.48
C VAL A 163 9.04 6.43 -5.50
N ILE A 164 9.12 7.70 -5.92
CA ILE A 164 10.38 8.47 -5.95
C ILE A 164 10.92 8.69 -4.54
N GLU A 165 10.08 9.15 -3.61
CA GLU A 165 10.46 9.36 -2.21
C GLU A 165 10.92 8.06 -1.54
N THR A 166 10.20 6.97 -1.78
CA THR A 166 10.59 5.64 -1.27
C THR A 166 11.93 5.20 -1.83
N ALA A 167 12.22 5.47 -3.11
CA ALA A 167 13.52 5.17 -3.71
C ALA A 167 14.63 6.05 -3.14
N ASN A 168 14.36 7.34 -2.93
CA ASN A 168 15.31 8.28 -2.32
C ASN A 168 15.68 7.84 -0.90
N ASP A 169 14.70 7.45 -0.09
CA ASP A 169 14.89 6.96 1.28
C ASP A 169 15.60 5.59 1.33
N LEU A 170 15.22 4.64 0.46
CA LEU A 170 15.82 3.30 0.46
C LEU A 170 17.24 3.26 -0.10
N PHE A 171 17.50 4.00 -1.17
CA PHE A 171 18.76 3.94 -1.90
C PHE A 171 19.65 5.16 -1.67
N LEU A 172 19.25 6.08 -0.78
CA LEU A 172 19.97 7.33 -0.49
C LEU A 172 20.34 8.12 -1.75
N PHE A 173 19.36 8.29 -2.63
CA PHE A 173 19.55 8.95 -3.94
C PHE A 173 20.55 8.27 -4.88
N ARG A 174 21.08 7.09 -4.54
CA ARG A 174 21.96 6.29 -5.42
C ARG A 174 21.16 5.42 -6.38
N TRP A 175 20.32 6.09 -7.15
CA TRP A 175 19.55 5.47 -8.22
C TRP A 175 19.35 6.44 -9.38
N SER A 176 19.12 5.90 -10.56
CA SER A 176 18.80 6.67 -11.75
C SER A 176 17.67 6.01 -12.54
N PHE A 177 17.04 6.81 -13.41
CA PHE A 177 16.06 6.33 -14.37
C PHE A 177 16.41 6.87 -15.76
N ASP A 178 16.65 5.95 -16.69
CA ASP A 178 16.96 6.24 -18.09
C ASP A 178 15.75 5.92 -18.97
N LEU A 179 15.46 6.80 -19.92
CA LEU A 179 14.60 6.46 -21.05
C LEU A 179 15.42 5.68 -22.08
N LEU A 180 14.94 4.51 -22.49
CA LEU A 180 15.66 3.65 -23.43
C LEU A 180 15.25 3.91 -24.88
N SER A 181 14.11 4.57 -25.10
CA SER A 181 13.58 4.89 -26.41
C SER A 181 12.81 6.20 -26.36
N GLU A 182 12.63 6.82 -27.53
CA GLU A 182 11.65 7.91 -27.66
C GLU A 182 10.22 7.41 -27.36
N PRO A 183 9.31 8.29 -26.90
CA PRO A 183 7.91 7.94 -26.73
C PRO A 183 7.28 7.53 -28.06
N HIS A 184 6.65 6.36 -28.09
CA HIS A 184 5.89 5.88 -29.24
C HIS A 184 4.41 6.22 -29.06
N ILE A 185 3.83 6.88 -30.06
CA ILE A 185 2.42 7.31 -30.02
C ILE A 185 1.64 6.58 -31.10
N MET A 186 0.63 5.82 -30.71
CA MET A 186 -0.31 5.18 -31.63
C MET A 186 -1.68 5.84 -31.48
N ARG A 187 -2.26 6.29 -32.59
CA ARG A 187 -3.59 6.94 -32.66
C ARG A 187 -4.55 6.09 -33.48
N TRP A 188 -5.83 6.13 -33.14
CA TRP A 188 -6.91 5.52 -33.89
C TRP A 188 -8.22 6.30 -33.72
N ASP A 189 -9.12 6.17 -34.69
CA ASP A 189 -10.48 6.69 -34.59
C ASP A 189 -11.32 5.79 -33.69
N LYS A 190 -11.83 6.35 -32.60
CA LYS A 190 -12.68 5.65 -31.62
C LYS A 190 -14.12 6.12 -31.79
N VAL A 191 -15.03 5.18 -32.03
CA VAL A 191 -16.47 5.47 -32.09
C VAL A 191 -16.96 5.93 -30.71
N ILE A 192 -17.62 7.10 -30.68
CA ILE A 192 -18.25 7.62 -29.47
C ILE A 192 -19.54 6.84 -29.23
N THR A 193 -19.70 6.30 -28.02
CA THR A 193 -20.88 5.52 -27.63
C THR A 193 -21.53 6.07 -26.39
N PHE A 194 -22.85 6.05 -26.32
CA PHE A 194 -23.62 6.30 -25.10
C PHE A 194 -24.33 5.02 -24.65
N TYR A 195 -24.63 4.90 -23.35
CA TYR A 195 -25.40 3.77 -22.84
C TYR A 195 -26.90 4.04 -23.01
N ASP A 196 -27.53 3.31 -23.92
CA ASP A 196 -28.97 3.41 -24.15
C ASP A 196 -29.69 2.47 -23.18
N GLN A 197 -30.45 3.06 -22.24
CA GLN A 197 -31.20 2.31 -21.23
C GLN A 197 -32.33 1.45 -21.82
N ARG A 198 -32.88 1.82 -22.97
CA ARG A 198 -34.01 1.10 -23.60
C ARG A 198 -33.56 -0.25 -24.15
N VAL A 199 -32.40 -0.26 -24.81
CA VAL A 199 -31.79 -1.47 -25.38
C VAL A 199 -30.70 -2.07 -24.49
N LYS A 200 -30.45 -1.49 -23.31
CA LYS A 200 -29.45 -1.92 -22.30
C LYS A 200 -28.08 -2.22 -22.91
N LYS A 201 -27.63 -1.38 -23.85
CA LYS A 201 -26.38 -1.56 -24.57
C LYS A 201 -25.71 -0.22 -24.90
N LYS A 202 -24.41 -0.27 -25.17
CA LYS A 202 -23.69 0.88 -25.73
C LYS A 202 -24.06 1.03 -27.21
N THR A 203 -24.61 2.18 -27.57
CA THR A 203 -25.05 2.52 -28.93
C THR A 203 -24.17 3.67 -29.43
N PRO A 204 -23.74 3.67 -30.72
CA PRO A 204 -22.95 4.77 -31.27
C PRO A 204 -23.75 6.08 -31.26
N VAL A 205 -23.07 7.18 -30.94
CA VAL A 205 -23.58 8.53 -31.21
C VAL A 205 -23.53 8.74 -32.72
N LEU A 206 -24.65 9.13 -33.33
CA LEU A 206 -24.73 9.41 -34.76
C LEU A 206 -24.64 10.91 -34.99
N GLY A 207 -23.88 11.32 -36.00
CA GLY A 207 -23.83 12.70 -36.48
C GLY A 207 -25.05 13.09 -37.31
N GLU A 208 -25.08 14.33 -37.78
CA GLU A 208 -26.15 14.85 -38.65
C GLU A 208 -26.31 14.07 -39.96
N ASP A 209 -25.25 13.41 -40.41
CA ASP A 209 -25.21 12.56 -41.60
C ASP A 209 -25.68 11.11 -41.34
N GLY A 210 -26.10 10.81 -40.11
CA GLY A 210 -26.52 9.47 -39.69
C GLY A 210 -25.37 8.48 -39.50
N LYS A 211 -24.11 8.91 -39.62
CA LYS A 211 -22.94 8.04 -39.41
C LYS A 211 -22.44 8.11 -37.96
N PRO A 212 -21.78 7.06 -37.45
CA PRO A 212 -21.17 7.10 -36.12
C PRO A 212 -20.13 8.22 -36.01
N THR A 213 -20.28 9.06 -34.99
CA THR A 213 -19.28 10.06 -34.62
C THR A 213 -18.05 9.38 -34.02
N THR A 214 -16.87 9.83 -34.42
CA THR A 214 -15.59 9.35 -33.89
C THR A 214 -14.86 10.46 -33.13
N GLU A 215 -14.05 10.06 -32.16
CA GLU A 215 -13.04 10.89 -31.50
C GLU A 215 -11.67 10.26 -31.69
N ILE A 216 -10.61 11.07 -31.71
CA ILE A 216 -9.24 10.55 -31.71
C ILE A 216 -8.97 9.96 -30.34
N ALA A 217 -8.49 8.72 -30.32
CA ALA A 217 -7.93 8.09 -29.13
C ALA A 217 -6.50 7.65 -29.44
N GLY A 218 -5.68 7.55 -28.41
CA GLY A 218 -4.31 7.10 -28.58
C GLY A 218 -3.73 6.45 -27.33
N VAL A 219 -2.57 5.84 -27.52
CA VAL A 219 -1.73 5.33 -26.45
C VAL A 219 -0.30 5.82 -26.65
N ALA A 220 0.26 6.38 -25.58
CA ALA A 220 1.68 6.64 -25.46
C ALA A 220 2.35 5.43 -24.80
N TYR A 221 3.44 4.95 -25.39
CA TYR A 221 4.26 3.85 -24.89
C TYR A 221 5.71 4.29 -24.78
N ILE A 222 6.39 3.95 -23.68
CA ILE A 222 7.82 4.22 -23.52
C ILE A 222 8.50 3.08 -22.78
N THR A 223 9.77 2.83 -23.14
CA THR A 223 10.64 1.90 -22.41
C THR A 223 11.65 2.68 -21.59
N GLY A 224 11.92 2.18 -20.39
CA GLY A 224 12.84 2.80 -19.47
C GLY A 224 13.54 1.77 -18.60
N ARG A 225 14.58 2.22 -17.90
CA ARG A 225 15.37 1.40 -16.99
C ARG A 225 15.68 2.19 -15.74
N ILE A 226 15.45 1.57 -14.59
CA ILE A 226 16.03 2.05 -13.34
C ILE A 226 17.35 1.35 -13.09
N THR A 227 18.29 2.06 -12.47
CA THR A 227 19.55 1.52 -11.96
C THR A 227 19.67 1.93 -10.50
N VAL A 228 19.94 0.99 -9.60
CA VAL A 228 20.20 1.23 -8.18
C VAL A 228 21.60 0.73 -7.82
N GLU A 229 22.28 1.43 -6.94
CA GLU A 229 23.61 1.03 -6.46
C GLU A 229 23.51 0.45 -5.04
N LEU A 230 24.02 -0.78 -4.85
CA LEU A 230 24.09 -1.48 -3.57
C LEU A 230 25.48 -2.09 -3.41
N ASP A 231 26.18 -1.78 -2.33
CA ASP A 231 27.58 -2.21 -2.06
C ASP A 231 28.53 -1.93 -3.24
N GLY A 232 28.40 -0.78 -3.89
CA GLY A 232 29.22 -0.41 -5.06
C GLY A 232 28.90 -1.19 -6.34
N LYS A 233 27.81 -1.98 -6.35
CA LYS A 233 27.33 -2.71 -7.53
C LYS A 233 26.02 -2.15 -8.04
N ALA A 234 25.96 -1.93 -9.35
CA ALA A 234 24.75 -1.50 -10.03
C ALA A 234 23.81 -2.69 -10.32
N TYR A 235 22.53 -2.52 -9.99
CA TYR A 235 21.43 -3.42 -10.32
C TYR A 235 20.42 -2.66 -11.16
N SER A 236 19.96 -3.24 -12.26
CA SER A 236 19.06 -2.55 -13.17
C SER A 236 17.86 -3.38 -13.58
N HIS A 237 16.73 -2.69 -13.74
CA HIS A 237 15.45 -3.27 -14.14
C HIS A 237 14.81 -2.40 -15.20
N ALA A 238 14.36 -3.02 -16.29
CA ALA A 238 13.68 -2.35 -17.37
C ALA A 238 12.22 -2.83 -17.48
N ASP A 239 11.33 -1.93 -17.83
CA ASP A 239 9.93 -2.21 -18.13
C ASP A 239 9.45 -1.16 -19.15
N ALA A 240 8.18 -1.25 -19.54
CA ALA A 240 7.53 -0.28 -20.39
C ALA A 240 6.33 0.34 -19.70
N GLY A 241 6.19 1.65 -19.80
CA GLY A 241 5.04 2.40 -19.33
C GLY A 241 4.06 2.73 -20.45
N ARG A 242 2.79 2.90 -20.07
CA ARG A 242 1.73 3.23 -21.03
C ARG A 242 0.69 4.18 -20.46
N CYS A 243 0.21 5.10 -21.30
CA CYS A 243 -0.90 5.98 -20.97
C CYS A 243 -1.85 6.13 -22.16
N ILE A 244 -3.14 5.95 -21.92
CA ILE A 244 -4.19 6.13 -22.93
C ILE A 244 -4.69 7.56 -22.84
N PHE A 245 -4.93 8.18 -24.00
CA PHE A 245 -5.50 9.52 -24.10
C PHE A 245 -6.63 9.57 -25.14
N THR A 246 -7.42 10.63 -25.06
CA THR A 246 -8.51 10.96 -25.98
C THR A 246 -8.40 12.43 -26.36
N GLY A 247 -8.77 12.75 -27.59
CA GLY A 247 -8.60 14.08 -28.17
C GLY A 247 -7.28 14.23 -28.92
N ASP A 248 -7.20 15.31 -29.70
CA ASP A 248 -6.05 15.67 -30.52
C ASP A 248 -5.58 17.07 -30.19
N THR A 249 -5.26 17.28 -28.90
CA THR A 249 -4.69 18.53 -28.41
C THR A 249 -3.27 18.29 -27.90
N PRO A 250 -2.38 19.30 -27.95
CA PRO A 250 -1.06 19.21 -27.36
C PRO A 250 -1.08 18.81 -25.88
N GLU A 251 -2.06 19.29 -25.11
CA GLU A 251 -2.22 19.00 -23.70
C GLU A 251 -2.55 17.51 -23.47
N ALA A 252 -3.43 16.94 -24.29
CA ALA A 252 -3.76 15.52 -24.20
C ALA A 252 -2.52 14.64 -24.48
N LEU A 253 -1.69 15.06 -25.45
CA LEU A 253 -0.46 14.35 -25.79
C LEU A 253 0.60 14.49 -24.68
N ASP A 254 0.80 15.69 -24.14
CA ASP A 254 1.75 15.95 -23.06
C ASP A 254 1.41 15.15 -21.80
N MET A 255 0.14 15.17 -21.39
CA MET A 255 -0.36 14.34 -20.29
C MET A 255 -0.16 12.84 -20.54
N ALA A 256 -0.34 12.38 -21.79
CA ALA A 256 -0.12 10.98 -22.14
C ALA A 256 1.35 10.59 -22.02
N ILE A 257 2.26 11.43 -22.51
CA ILE A 257 3.70 11.17 -22.44
C ILE A 257 4.17 11.18 -20.99
N ALA A 258 3.82 12.22 -20.22
CA ALA A 258 4.16 12.31 -18.79
C ALA A 258 3.59 11.12 -17.99
N GLY A 259 2.35 10.74 -18.29
CA GLY A 259 1.70 9.56 -17.70
C GLY A 259 2.41 8.26 -18.05
N ALA A 260 2.85 8.08 -19.30
CA ALA A 260 3.56 6.88 -19.75
C ALA A 260 4.96 6.79 -19.12
N VAL A 261 5.68 7.91 -19.02
CA VAL A 261 6.99 7.99 -18.34
C VAL A 261 6.85 7.63 -16.87
N THR A 262 5.85 8.19 -16.18
CA THR A 262 5.61 7.91 -14.76
C THR A 262 5.18 6.46 -14.55
N ASP A 263 4.33 5.90 -15.41
CA ASP A 263 3.97 4.49 -15.37
C ASP A 263 5.20 3.59 -15.58
N CYS A 264 6.08 3.96 -16.52
CA CYS A 264 7.32 3.23 -16.80
C CYS A 264 8.24 3.18 -15.57
N LEU A 265 8.49 4.34 -14.96
CA LEU A 265 9.28 4.47 -13.74
C LEU A 265 8.77 3.53 -12.64
N LYS A 266 7.46 3.61 -12.34
CA LYS A 266 6.84 2.78 -11.28
C LYS A 266 6.94 1.29 -11.59
N ARG A 267 6.78 0.90 -12.86
CA ARG A 267 6.88 -0.50 -13.29
C ARG A 267 8.31 -1.04 -13.23
N CYS A 268 9.31 -0.21 -13.50
CA CYS A 268 10.71 -0.57 -13.29
C CYS A 268 10.99 -0.80 -11.79
N PHE A 269 10.58 0.13 -10.93
CA PHE A 269 10.74 0.01 -9.47
C PHE A 269 10.02 -1.17 -8.86
N ARG A 270 8.83 -1.53 -9.35
CA ARG A 270 8.06 -2.70 -8.91
C ARG A 270 8.92 -3.97 -8.84
N GLN A 271 9.90 -4.13 -9.74
CA GLN A 271 10.76 -5.32 -9.79
C GLN A 271 11.71 -5.44 -8.58
N LEU A 272 11.89 -4.39 -7.79
CA LEU A 272 12.73 -4.37 -6.59
C LEU A 272 12.01 -4.86 -5.33
N GLY A 273 10.68 -5.00 -5.35
CA GLY A 273 9.94 -5.67 -4.28
C GLY A 273 8.67 -4.96 -3.83
N GLU A 274 8.20 -5.36 -2.64
CA GLU A 274 6.88 -5.01 -2.12
C GLU A 274 6.73 -3.51 -1.84
N GLN A 275 7.81 -2.84 -1.43
CA GLN A 275 7.82 -1.40 -1.16
C GLN A 275 7.47 -0.54 -2.39
N PHE A 276 7.54 -1.10 -3.59
CA PHE A 276 7.19 -0.45 -4.86
C PHE A 276 5.92 -1.03 -5.50
N GLY A 277 5.08 -1.71 -4.72
CA GLY A 277 3.74 -2.09 -5.16
C GLY A 277 3.66 -3.41 -5.93
N ASN A 278 4.62 -4.33 -5.75
CA ASN A 278 4.60 -5.63 -6.39
C ASN A 278 3.34 -6.45 -6.01
N SER A 279 2.96 -6.49 -4.74
CA SER A 279 1.71 -7.14 -4.27
C SER A 279 0.42 -6.57 -4.85
N LEU A 280 0.41 -5.33 -5.35
CA LEU A 280 -0.80 -4.74 -5.95
C LEU A 280 -1.23 -5.44 -7.25
N TYR A 281 -0.37 -6.30 -7.82
CA TYR A 281 -0.68 -7.13 -8.98
C TYR A 281 -1.28 -8.49 -8.60
N ASP A 282 -1.23 -8.88 -7.33
CA ASP A 282 -1.98 -10.02 -6.83
C ASP A 282 -3.48 -9.67 -6.80
N LYS A 283 -4.31 -10.53 -7.39
CA LYS A 283 -5.75 -10.26 -7.57
C LYS A 283 -6.50 -10.20 -6.24
N GLU A 284 -6.07 -10.96 -5.24
CA GLU A 284 -6.73 -10.97 -3.93
C GLU A 284 -6.32 -9.73 -3.13
N VAL A 285 -5.03 -9.38 -3.14
CA VAL A 285 -4.55 -8.13 -2.53
C VAL A 285 -5.21 -6.92 -3.20
N ALA A 286 -5.29 -6.92 -4.54
CA ALA A 286 -5.84 -5.78 -5.28
C ALA A 286 -7.32 -5.49 -4.99
N LYS A 287 -8.09 -6.50 -4.55
CA LYS A 287 -9.50 -6.33 -4.16
C LYS A 287 -9.63 -5.51 -2.88
N THR A 288 -8.73 -5.72 -1.91
CA THR A 288 -8.84 -5.12 -0.57
C THR A 288 -7.92 -3.92 -0.37
N ALA A 289 -6.84 -3.81 -1.16
CA ALA A 289 -5.83 -2.77 -0.99
C ALA A 289 -6.42 -1.36 -1.11
N GLY A 290 -6.15 -0.53 -0.09
CA GLY A 290 -6.57 0.87 -0.04
C GLY A 290 -8.08 1.09 0.19
N LEU A 291 -8.85 0.07 0.60
CA LEU A 291 -10.27 0.21 0.95
C LEU A 291 -10.50 0.77 2.37
N GLU A 292 -9.58 0.50 3.28
CA GLU A 292 -9.68 0.86 4.70
C GLU A 292 -9.56 2.38 4.97
N ASN A 293 -9.08 3.16 4.00
CA ASN A 293 -8.99 4.62 4.07
C ASN A 293 -10.34 5.35 3.87
N GLY A 294 -11.46 4.63 3.68
CA GLY A 294 -12.77 5.20 3.35
C GLY A 294 -13.80 5.23 4.49
N ALA A 295 -13.54 4.64 5.67
CA ALA A 295 -14.54 4.52 6.73
C ALA A 295 -14.55 5.66 7.76
N SER A 296 -13.62 6.62 7.67
CA SER A 296 -13.54 7.77 8.57
C SER A 296 -13.47 9.08 7.77
N ASN A 297 -14.54 9.43 7.08
CA ASN A 297 -14.88 10.83 6.82
C ASN A 297 -16.34 10.96 6.40
N GLY A 298 -17.18 11.31 7.37
CA GLY A 298 -18.56 11.70 7.13
C GLY A 298 -18.64 13.04 6.41
N HIS A 299 -19.28 13.01 5.24
CA HIS A 299 -20.14 14.06 4.69
C HIS A 299 -19.61 15.51 4.67
N GLY A 300 -18.80 15.82 3.65
CA GLY A 300 -18.69 17.17 3.09
C GLY A 300 -19.45 17.24 1.77
N SER A 301 -20.70 17.69 1.79
CA SER A 301 -21.46 18.00 0.58
C SER A 301 -20.94 19.32 0.02
N ASN A 302 -20.45 19.32 -1.23
CA ASN A 302 -20.07 20.53 -1.95
C ASN A 302 -21.08 20.73 -3.10
N GLY A 303 -21.94 21.74 -2.98
CA GLY A 303 -22.81 22.23 -4.03
C GLY A 303 -22.62 23.74 -4.14
N ASN A 304 -22.04 24.19 -5.24
CA ASN A 304 -21.67 25.57 -5.49
C ASN A 304 -22.81 26.32 -6.23
N GLY A 305 -23.22 27.46 -5.66
CA GLY A 305 -23.62 28.72 -6.32
C GLY A 305 -24.80 28.77 -7.32
N GLN A 306 -25.88 29.47 -6.93
CA GLN A 306 -26.49 30.48 -7.79
C GLN A 306 -27.30 31.53 -6.99
N SER A 307 -27.10 32.79 -7.36
CA SER A 307 -27.71 34.02 -6.84
C SER A 307 -29.22 34.11 -7.13
N GLU A 308 -30.01 34.71 -6.23
CA GLU A 308 -30.94 35.84 -6.53
C GLU A 308 -31.74 36.33 -5.29
N LYS A 309 -32.21 37.57 -5.41
CA LYS A 309 -32.82 38.47 -4.40
C LYS A 309 -34.24 38.09 -3.93
N SER A 310 -34.56 38.52 -2.69
CA SER A 310 -35.81 39.13 -2.16
C SER A 310 -37.15 38.63 -2.74
N THR A 311 -38.15 38.22 -1.95
CA THR A 311 -39.02 39.06 -1.08
C THR A 311 -40.04 38.12 -0.39
N GLY A 312 -40.48 38.44 0.83
CA GLY A 312 -41.21 37.50 1.71
C GLY A 312 -42.74 37.42 1.56
N GLN A 313 -43.34 36.41 2.22
CA GLN A 313 -44.56 36.52 3.05
C GLN A 313 -44.99 35.15 3.65
N THR A 314 -45.02 35.11 5.00
CA THR A 314 -46.03 34.57 5.94
C THR A 314 -46.84 33.29 5.67
N THR A 315 -46.81 32.32 6.62
CA THR A 315 -47.96 31.70 7.38
C THR A 315 -47.50 30.55 8.34
N PRO A 316 -48.30 30.11 9.36
CA PRO A 316 -47.86 29.92 10.77
C PRO A 316 -47.59 28.47 11.26
N PRO A 317 -47.27 28.25 12.56
CA PRO A 317 -46.59 27.05 13.07
C PRO A 317 -47.52 25.95 13.60
N ASN A 318 -47.00 24.72 13.69
CA ASN A 318 -47.63 23.60 14.41
C ASN A 318 -46.74 23.12 15.59
N PRO A 319 -47.35 22.57 16.66
CA PRO A 319 -46.72 22.40 17.99
C PRO A 319 -45.90 21.10 18.13
N PRO A 320 -45.10 20.96 19.20
CA PRO A 320 -44.18 19.82 19.36
C PRO A 320 -44.91 18.56 19.81
N VAL A 321 -44.62 17.44 19.14
CA VAL A 321 -45.10 16.10 19.51
C VAL A 321 -44.03 15.38 20.36
N PRO A 322 -44.44 14.67 21.44
CA PRO A 322 -43.55 14.09 22.47
C PRO A 322 -42.67 12.90 22.02
N PRO A 323 -41.65 12.53 22.82
CA PRO A 323 -40.68 11.50 22.46
C PRO A 323 -41.31 10.10 22.46
N ASN A 324 -41.10 9.36 21.37
CA ASN A 324 -41.45 7.95 21.27
C ASN A 324 -40.40 7.05 21.98
N PRO A 325 -40.77 5.82 22.38
CA PRO A 325 -40.06 4.96 23.33
C PRO A 325 -38.76 4.36 22.75
N PRO A 326 -37.88 3.78 23.58
CA PRO A 326 -36.62 3.22 23.12
C PRO A 326 -36.86 2.11 22.09
N ALA A 327 -36.27 2.29 20.91
CA ALA A 327 -36.17 1.26 19.90
C ALA A 327 -35.50 0.02 20.53
N SER A 328 -36.16 -1.11 20.33
CA SER A 328 -35.69 -2.44 20.67
C SER A 328 -34.26 -2.62 20.17
N GLN A 329 -33.34 -2.96 21.07
CA GLN A 329 -31.95 -3.27 20.73
C GLN A 329 -31.96 -4.39 19.68
N ALA A 330 -31.66 -4.07 18.42
CA ALA A 330 -31.27 -5.05 17.44
C ALA A 330 -29.96 -5.66 17.94
N GLN A 331 -30.04 -6.82 18.57
CA GLN A 331 -28.86 -7.58 18.96
C GLN A 331 -28.05 -7.84 17.69
N ALA A 332 -26.84 -7.27 17.64
CA ALA A 332 -25.92 -7.49 16.54
C ALA A 332 -25.69 -9.00 16.41
N LEU A 333 -25.94 -9.56 15.22
CA LEU A 333 -25.61 -10.95 14.95
C LEU A 333 -24.10 -11.11 15.09
N GLN A 334 -23.64 -12.03 15.94
CA GLN A 334 -22.23 -12.19 16.28
C GLN A 334 -21.86 -13.67 16.21
N TYR A 335 -20.68 -13.94 15.66
CA TYR A 335 -20.04 -15.25 15.71
C TYR A 335 -19.54 -15.54 17.15
N ARG A 336 -19.27 -16.80 17.48
CA ARG A 336 -18.79 -17.15 18.83
C ARG A 336 -17.36 -16.68 19.13
N ASP A 337 -16.58 -16.36 18.10
CA ASP A 337 -15.26 -15.71 18.22
C ASP A 337 -15.35 -14.21 18.53
N GLY A 338 -16.58 -13.65 18.60
CA GLY A 338 -16.81 -12.24 18.90
C GLY A 338 -16.82 -11.33 17.67
N VAL A 339 -16.64 -11.85 16.45
CA VAL A 339 -16.75 -11.04 15.24
C VAL A 339 -18.22 -10.75 14.93
N THR A 340 -18.56 -9.51 14.59
CA THR A 340 -19.92 -9.15 14.15
C THR A 340 -20.18 -9.64 12.74
N VAL A 341 -21.33 -10.26 12.53
CA VAL A 341 -21.82 -10.64 11.21
C VAL A 341 -22.08 -9.37 10.41
N ASP A 342 -21.58 -9.32 9.19
CA ASP A 342 -21.83 -8.21 8.27
C ASP A 342 -23.30 -8.21 7.86
N THR A 343 -24.11 -7.35 8.51
CA THR A 343 -25.55 -7.22 8.24
C THR A 343 -25.85 -6.56 6.89
N SER A 344 -24.85 -5.96 6.23
CA SER A 344 -24.99 -5.44 4.86
C SER A 344 -24.88 -6.53 3.80
N ASN A 345 -24.34 -7.70 4.17
CA ASN A 345 -24.22 -8.86 3.29
C ASN A 345 -25.39 -9.83 3.50
N ALA A 346 -26.44 -9.68 2.69
CA ALA A 346 -27.66 -10.49 2.76
C ALA A 346 -27.39 -12.02 2.70
N ALA A 347 -26.41 -12.45 1.89
CA ALA A 347 -26.07 -13.87 1.75
C ALA A 347 -25.39 -14.43 3.02
N GLU A 348 -24.59 -13.61 3.70
CA GLU A 348 -23.95 -13.99 4.97
C GLU A 348 -24.97 -14.05 6.11
N VAL A 349 -25.90 -13.09 6.17
CA VAL A 349 -26.99 -13.10 7.13
C VAL A 349 -27.92 -14.30 6.92
N GLU A 350 -28.26 -14.61 5.67
CA GLU A 350 -29.09 -15.78 5.33
C GLU A 350 -28.39 -17.09 5.71
N ALA A 351 -27.11 -17.24 5.37
CA ALA A 351 -26.31 -18.41 5.74
C ALA A 351 -26.20 -18.57 7.26
N PHE A 352 -25.97 -17.47 7.98
CA PHE A 352 -25.85 -17.46 9.44
C PHE A 352 -27.15 -17.91 10.12
N ASN A 353 -28.30 -17.39 9.66
CA ASN A 353 -29.61 -17.79 10.16
C ASN A 353 -29.92 -19.26 9.83
N ALA A 354 -29.58 -19.71 8.62
CA ALA A 354 -29.73 -21.12 8.24
C ALA A 354 -28.85 -22.05 9.07
N PHE A 355 -27.64 -21.62 9.45
CA PHE A 355 -26.75 -22.36 10.35
C PHE A 355 -27.35 -22.49 11.76
N LYS A 356 -27.85 -21.38 12.32
CA LYS A 356 -28.51 -21.37 13.64
C LYS A 356 -29.71 -22.31 13.67
N SER A 357 -30.56 -22.26 12.65
CA SER A 357 -31.73 -23.16 12.53
C SER A 357 -31.31 -24.64 12.47
N ALA A 358 -30.22 -24.96 11.77
CA ALA A 358 -29.71 -26.33 11.66
C ALA A 358 -28.99 -26.83 12.94
N HIS A 359 -28.53 -25.93 13.82
CA HIS A 359 -27.77 -26.25 15.03
C HIS A 359 -28.44 -25.73 16.31
N GLN A 360 -29.77 -25.81 16.40
CA GLN A 360 -30.51 -25.49 17.63
C GLN A 360 -30.18 -24.10 18.19
N GLU A 361 -30.19 -23.08 17.34
CA GLU A 361 -29.88 -21.68 17.65
C GLU A 361 -28.42 -21.38 18.07
N LEU A 362 -27.50 -22.34 17.95
CA LEU A 362 -26.07 -22.09 18.16
C LEU A 362 -25.48 -21.27 17.00
N ALA A 363 -24.84 -20.15 17.34
CA ALA A 363 -24.08 -19.35 16.38
C ALA A 363 -22.83 -20.12 15.88
N PRO A 364 -22.43 -19.95 14.61
CA PRO A 364 -21.18 -20.48 14.08
C PRO A 364 -19.98 -20.00 14.89
N ALA A 365 -18.93 -20.83 14.96
CA ALA A 365 -17.73 -20.51 15.73
C ALA A 365 -16.95 -19.32 15.15
N SER A 366 -16.87 -19.23 13.81
CA SER A 366 -16.29 -18.10 13.07
C SER A 366 -16.91 -18.00 11.68
N ARG A 367 -16.53 -16.96 10.92
CA ARG A 367 -16.94 -16.78 9.52
C ARG A 367 -16.47 -17.92 8.61
N GLU A 368 -15.29 -18.48 8.86
CA GLU A 368 -14.73 -19.60 8.11
C GLU A 368 -15.53 -20.88 8.35
N VAL A 369 -15.97 -21.11 9.58
CA VAL A 369 -16.82 -22.26 9.92
C VAL A 369 -18.18 -22.16 9.21
N LEU A 370 -18.77 -20.96 9.15
CA LEU A 370 -19.99 -20.73 8.40
C LEU A 370 -19.80 -21.03 6.90
N ARG A 371 -18.69 -20.56 6.30
CA ARG A 371 -18.38 -20.81 4.88
C ARG A 371 -18.14 -22.29 4.58
N ALA A 372 -17.39 -22.98 5.44
CA ALA A 372 -17.15 -24.42 5.30
C ALA A 372 -18.45 -25.23 5.38
N TRP A 373 -19.35 -24.86 6.29
CA TRP A 373 -20.67 -25.48 6.41
C TRP A 373 -21.54 -25.26 5.16
N VAL A 374 -21.61 -24.03 4.64
CA VAL A 374 -22.34 -23.73 3.40
C VAL A 374 -21.79 -24.51 2.21
N ALA A 375 -20.46 -24.58 2.07
CA ALA A 375 -19.80 -25.35 1.02
C ALA A 375 -20.13 -26.85 1.08
N SER A 376 -20.21 -27.42 2.30
CA SER A 376 -20.57 -28.83 2.51
C SER A 376 -22.02 -29.17 2.11
N ARG A 377 -22.94 -28.19 2.17
CA ARG A 377 -24.34 -28.35 1.72
C ARG A 377 -24.48 -28.23 0.20
N ASN A 378 -23.70 -27.35 -0.43
CA ASN A 378 -23.74 -27.16 -1.88
C ASN A 378 -23.06 -28.31 -2.65
N GLY A 379 -22.16 -29.07 -2.02
CA GLY A 379 -21.53 -30.26 -2.59
C GLY A 379 -22.35 -31.56 -2.52
N LYS A 380 -23.59 -31.52 -2.01
CA LYS A 380 -24.50 -32.67 -1.92
C LYS A 380 -25.74 -32.56 -2.83
N LYS A 381 -25.68 -31.72 -3.87
CA LYS A 381 -26.72 -31.65 -4.91
C LYS A 381 -26.31 -32.39 -6.17
#